data_AF-A0A257NHL6-F1
#
_entry.id   AF-A0A257NHL6-F1
#
_cell.length_a   1.000
_cell.length_b   1.000
_cell.length_c   1.000
_cell.angle_alpha   90.00
_cell.angle_beta   90.00
_cell.angle_gamma   90.00
#
_symmetry.space_group_name_H-M   'P 1'
#
loop_
_entity.id
_entity.type
_entity.pdbx_description
1 polymer ?
#
loop_
_entity_poly.entity_id
_entity_poly.type
_entity_poly.pdbx_seq_one_letter_code
_entity_poly.pdbx_strand_id
1 'polypeptide(L)'
;MRINQKNLLSLLVLLLSLSPSFVQAHTGGNVMSGWYNGFNHPLHGWDHLLTMLAVGVWAAQLGGRAIWQLPLAFVGVMSLGGVFGMTGVSMPGVEMMILLSVIVFGFLVVRRIRFQATVSVLIVVFFAFFHGFAHGQEMPASASLLSFALGFMLATLLLHGAGILAARLTLLAFACFLGNGAYAQQSGNTATVKPKSQPKDNEVVELSEMIVTQRAESQVGFADSASQGNVGQEQLKFRPISRPGEILETVPGLIASQHSGEGKANQYYLRGFNLDHGTDFLTQVDGVPVNQVSNAHGQGWMDTNFLIPELIKTLSYQKGNYYAENGDFSSTGAANIQYFSDLPDKTVKFTGGSFDYYRGLVSGSNKLGDGNILYAGEVVNNGGPWTVSNDYLKCNGVLRYSQELDDSGWS
;
A
#
# COMPACT_ATOMS: atom_id res chain seq x y z
N MET A 1 -13.32 6.68 -28.82
CA MET A 1 -13.00 5.50 -29.67
C MET A 1 -12.90 4.28 -28.77
N ARG A 2 -13.92 3.41 -28.74
CA ARG A 2 -13.94 2.22 -27.86
C ARG A 2 -13.01 1.16 -28.44
N ILE A 3 -11.87 0.93 -27.79
CA ILE A 3 -10.92 -0.10 -28.21
C ILE A 3 -11.51 -1.47 -27.84
N ASN A 4 -11.70 -2.31 -28.84
CA ASN A 4 -12.30 -3.63 -28.72
C ASN A 4 -11.30 -4.60 -28.06
N GLN A 5 -11.68 -5.21 -26.92
CA GLN A 5 -10.85 -6.13 -26.12
C GLN A 5 -10.27 -7.30 -26.93
N LYS A 6 -10.91 -7.67 -28.05
CA LYS A 6 -10.41 -8.73 -28.95
C LYS A 6 -9.09 -8.36 -29.64
N ASN A 7 -8.84 -7.08 -29.91
CA ASN A 7 -7.62 -6.63 -30.59
C ASN A 7 -6.41 -6.57 -29.65
N LEU A 8 -6.66 -6.41 -28.34
CA LEU A 8 -5.60 -6.39 -27.31
C LEU A 8 -5.04 -7.81 -27.05
N LEU A 9 -5.92 -8.83 -27.06
CA LEU A 9 -5.50 -10.24 -26.99
C LEU A 9 -4.72 -10.66 -28.24
N SER A 10 -5.12 -10.21 -29.43
CA SER A 10 -4.41 -10.54 -30.68
C SER A 10 -3.01 -9.90 -30.76
N LEU A 11 -2.82 -8.69 -30.22
CA LEU A 11 -1.49 -8.07 -30.15
C LEU A 11 -0.57 -8.79 -29.15
N LEU A 12 -1.11 -9.27 -28.03
CA LEU A 12 -0.36 -10.02 -27.01
C LEU A 12 0.11 -11.39 -27.56
N VAL A 13 -0.74 -12.08 -28.32
CA VAL A 13 -0.40 -13.36 -28.97
C VAL A 13 0.66 -13.18 -30.06
N LEU A 14 0.63 -12.07 -30.81
CA LEU A 14 1.63 -11.79 -31.85
C LEU A 14 3.00 -11.45 -31.23
N LEU A 15 3.04 -10.73 -30.11
CA LEU A 15 4.27 -10.40 -29.37
C LEU A 15 4.90 -11.61 -28.65
N LEU A 16 4.11 -12.62 -28.27
CA LEU A 16 4.63 -13.88 -27.71
C LEU A 16 5.16 -14.86 -28.78
N SER A 17 4.85 -14.65 -30.06
CA SER A 17 5.29 -15.53 -31.16
C SER A 17 6.66 -15.17 -31.76
N LEU A 18 7.33 -14.15 -31.24
CA LEU A 18 8.58 -13.60 -31.78
C LEU A 18 9.78 -13.62 -30.81
N SER A 19 9.73 -14.39 -29.73
CA SER A 19 10.90 -14.57 -28.86
C SER A 19 11.94 -15.52 -29.51
N PRO A 20 13.19 -15.08 -29.75
CA PRO A 20 14.22 -15.95 -30.28
C PRO A 20 14.58 -17.04 -29.25
N SER A 21 14.64 -18.29 -29.70
CA SER A 21 15.17 -19.39 -28.90
C SER A 21 16.68 -19.22 -28.75
N PHE A 22 17.15 -18.88 -27.55
CA PHE A 22 18.58 -18.94 -27.24
C PHE A 22 19.00 -20.42 -27.20
N VAL A 23 19.69 -20.88 -28.23
CA VAL A 23 20.48 -22.11 -28.19
C VAL A 23 21.71 -21.82 -27.34
N GLN A 24 21.69 -22.26 -26.08
CA GLN A 24 22.88 -22.31 -25.23
C GLN A 24 23.46 -23.73 -25.28
N ALA A 25 24.57 -23.88 -25.99
CA ALA A 25 25.46 -25.01 -25.81
C ALA A 25 26.36 -24.72 -24.60
N HIS A 26 26.29 -25.53 -23.54
CA HIS A 26 27.28 -25.52 -22.47
C HIS A 26 27.75 -26.94 -22.13
N THR A 27 29.03 -27.16 -22.36
CA THR A 27 29.81 -28.31 -21.90
C THR A 27 30.37 -28.04 -20.51
N GLY A 28 30.01 -28.87 -19.52
CA GLY A 28 30.82 -29.12 -18.32
C GLY A 28 30.47 -28.33 -17.05
N GLY A 29 29.88 -29.02 -16.05
CA GLY A 29 29.77 -28.55 -14.67
C GLY A 29 28.79 -29.35 -13.80
N ASN A 30 29.18 -30.55 -13.35
CA ASN A 30 28.34 -31.51 -12.62
C ASN A 30 27.73 -31.03 -11.27
N VAL A 31 28.01 -29.80 -10.80
CA VAL A 31 27.42 -29.23 -9.58
C VAL A 31 26.34 -28.18 -9.89
N MET A 32 26.46 -27.45 -11.01
CA MET A 32 25.43 -26.49 -11.43
C MET A 32 24.23 -27.16 -12.12
N SER A 33 24.37 -28.39 -12.63
CA SER A 33 23.27 -29.10 -13.29
C SER A 33 22.15 -29.47 -12.32
N GLY A 34 22.46 -29.98 -11.12
CA GLY A 34 21.46 -30.43 -10.15
C GLY A 34 20.58 -29.29 -9.60
N TRP A 35 21.21 -28.19 -9.17
CA TRP A 35 20.48 -27.01 -8.68
C TRP A 35 19.68 -26.33 -9.79
N TYR A 36 20.28 -26.13 -10.98
CA TYR A 36 19.60 -25.48 -12.10
C TYR A 36 18.40 -26.31 -12.58
N ASN A 37 18.56 -27.64 -12.65
CA ASN A 37 17.46 -28.53 -12.97
C ASN A 37 16.35 -28.42 -11.92
N GLY A 38 16.69 -28.46 -10.62
CA GLY A 38 15.72 -28.29 -9.54
C GLY A 38 14.98 -26.95 -9.60
N PHE A 39 15.70 -25.86 -9.88
CA PHE A 39 15.12 -24.52 -9.99
C PHE A 39 14.17 -24.38 -11.18
N ASN A 40 14.52 -24.94 -12.35
CA ASN A 40 13.67 -24.85 -13.53
C ASN A 40 12.54 -25.88 -13.56
N HIS A 41 12.66 -26.96 -12.78
CA HIS A 41 11.69 -28.05 -12.77
C HIS A 41 10.22 -27.61 -12.53
N PRO A 42 9.89 -26.80 -11.51
CA PRO A 42 8.51 -26.37 -11.27
C PRO A 42 8.02 -25.31 -12.27
N LEU A 43 8.93 -24.75 -13.09
CA LEU A 43 8.60 -23.72 -14.07
C LEU A 43 8.03 -24.29 -15.37
N HIS A 44 8.25 -25.59 -15.64
CA HIS A 44 7.93 -26.23 -16.92
C HIS A 44 6.66 -27.10 -16.89
N GLY A 45 5.87 -27.06 -15.81
CA GLY A 45 4.54 -27.65 -15.70
C GLY A 45 3.49 -26.58 -15.40
N TRP A 46 2.51 -26.41 -16.29
CA TRP A 46 1.48 -25.36 -16.13
C TRP A 46 0.62 -25.57 -14.89
N ASP A 47 0.31 -26.82 -14.57
CA ASP A 47 -0.42 -27.22 -13.37
C ASP A 47 0.33 -26.85 -12.07
N HIS A 48 1.63 -27.16 -12.01
CA HIS A 48 2.50 -26.84 -10.89
C HIS A 48 2.67 -25.33 -10.72
N LEU A 49 3.00 -24.65 -11.83
CA LEU A 49 3.17 -23.20 -11.87
C LEU A 49 1.90 -22.46 -11.43
N LEU A 50 0.74 -22.86 -11.97
CA LEU A 50 -0.54 -22.25 -11.62
C LEU A 50 -0.88 -22.47 -10.16
N THR A 51 -0.68 -23.67 -9.62
CA THR A 51 -0.95 -23.94 -8.20
C THR A 51 -0.02 -23.16 -7.28
N MET A 52 1.28 -23.12 -7.55
CA MET A 52 2.24 -22.37 -6.71
C MET A 52 1.96 -20.86 -6.73
N LEU A 53 1.60 -20.29 -7.89
CA LEU A 53 1.14 -18.91 -7.98
C LEU A 53 -0.18 -18.71 -7.21
N ALA A 54 -1.15 -19.61 -7.38
CA ALA A 54 -2.47 -19.49 -6.77
C ALA A 54 -2.41 -19.57 -5.24
N VAL A 55 -1.55 -20.41 -4.66
CA VAL A 55 -1.32 -20.44 -3.20
C VAL A 55 -0.76 -19.09 -2.73
N GLY A 56 0.15 -18.47 -3.48
CA GLY A 56 0.64 -17.12 -3.22
C GLY A 56 -0.47 -16.06 -3.25
N VAL A 57 -1.28 -16.05 -4.31
CA VAL A 57 -2.43 -15.14 -4.44
C VAL A 57 -3.43 -15.33 -3.30
N TRP A 58 -3.75 -16.58 -2.96
CA TRP A 58 -4.70 -16.88 -1.89
C TRP A 58 -4.14 -16.50 -0.51
N ALA A 59 -2.84 -16.71 -0.27
CA ALA A 59 -2.17 -16.24 0.94
C ALA A 59 -2.26 -14.71 1.09
N ALA A 60 -2.12 -13.95 0.00
CA ALA A 60 -2.32 -12.50 0.00
C ALA A 60 -3.78 -12.10 0.28
N GLN A 61 -4.76 -12.84 -0.26
CA GLN A 61 -6.20 -12.59 -0.02
C GLN A 61 -6.65 -12.88 1.42
N LEU A 62 -6.03 -13.88 2.07
CA LEU A 62 -6.24 -14.20 3.48
C LEU A 62 -5.57 -13.18 4.41
N GLY A 63 -4.42 -12.64 4.02
CA GLY A 63 -3.69 -11.62 4.78
C GLY A 63 -3.10 -12.12 6.10
N GLY A 64 -2.65 -11.19 6.95
CA GLY A 64 -2.12 -11.50 8.28
C GLY A 64 -0.99 -12.55 8.29
N ARG A 65 -1.08 -13.54 9.19
CA ARG A 65 -0.09 -14.63 9.30
C ARG A 65 -0.12 -15.60 8.12
N ALA A 66 -1.21 -15.67 7.38
CA ALA A 66 -1.39 -16.60 6.26
C ALA A 66 -0.37 -16.34 5.13
N ILE A 67 0.05 -15.07 4.95
CA ILE A 67 1.08 -14.65 3.98
C ILE A 67 2.37 -15.47 4.12
N TRP A 68 2.73 -15.85 5.35
CA TRP A 68 3.93 -16.65 5.62
C TRP A 68 3.60 -18.13 5.85
N GLN A 69 2.51 -18.42 6.55
CA GLN A 69 2.14 -19.79 6.91
C GLN A 69 1.90 -20.66 5.69
N LEU A 70 1.18 -20.18 4.68
CA LEU A 70 0.79 -21.00 3.54
C LEU A 70 2.00 -21.37 2.66
N PRO A 71 2.84 -20.41 2.19
CA PRO A 71 4.03 -20.76 1.41
C PRO A 71 5.02 -21.66 2.16
N LEU A 72 5.25 -21.41 3.45
CA LEU A 72 6.18 -22.21 4.25
C LEU A 72 5.65 -23.62 4.50
N ALA A 73 4.34 -23.77 4.78
CA ALA A 73 3.72 -25.08 4.94
C ALA A 73 3.70 -25.87 3.63
N PHE A 74 3.43 -25.21 2.50
CA PHE A 74 3.49 -25.83 1.17
C PHE A 74 4.89 -26.37 0.91
N VAL A 75 5.91 -25.53 1.01
CA VAL A 75 7.30 -25.93 0.72
C VAL A 75 7.78 -27.02 1.67
N GLY A 76 7.48 -26.92 2.96
CA GLY A 76 7.86 -27.95 3.93
C GLY A 76 7.27 -29.32 3.64
N VAL A 77 5.96 -29.39 3.39
CA VAL A 77 5.28 -30.67 3.13
C VAL A 77 5.55 -31.20 1.73
N MET A 78 5.72 -30.31 0.75
CA MET A 78 6.16 -30.68 -0.59
C MET A 78 7.56 -31.33 -0.57
N SER A 79 8.49 -30.83 0.23
CA SER A 79 9.80 -31.48 0.40
C SER A 79 9.67 -32.90 0.98
N LEU A 80 8.76 -33.12 1.92
CA LEU A 80 8.46 -34.46 2.44
C LEU A 80 7.84 -35.38 1.38
N GLY A 81 6.91 -34.85 0.58
CA GLY A 81 6.34 -35.54 -0.58
C GLY A 81 7.41 -35.96 -1.58
N GLY A 82 8.36 -35.07 -1.89
CA GLY A 82 9.47 -35.34 -2.80
C GLY A 82 10.38 -36.46 -2.33
N VAL A 83 10.75 -36.47 -1.05
CA VAL A 83 11.52 -37.58 -0.47
C VAL A 83 10.75 -38.90 -0.59
N PHE A 84 9.44 -38.89 -0.37
CA PHE A 84 8.61 -40.09 -0.52
C PHE A 84 8.50 -40.55 -1.98
N GLY A 85 8.35 -39.61 -2.92
CA GLY A 85 8.34 -39.88 -4.36
C GLY A 85 9.61 -40.57 -4.86
N MET A 86 10.75 -40.33 -4.22
CA MET A 86 12.01 -40.99 -4.61
C MET A 86 12.13 -42.45 -4.15
N THR A 87 11.23 -42.94 -3.30
CA THR A 87 11.29 -44.32 -2.78
C THR A 87 10.94 -45.38 -3.83
N GLY A 88 10.49 -44.96 -5.02
CA GLY A 88 10.05 -45.85 -6.10
C GLY A 88 8.66 -46.46 -5.85
N VAL A 89 8.00 -46.12 -4.75
CA VAL A 89 6.61 -46.52 -4.50
C VAL A 89 5.71 -45.81 -5.50
N SER A 90 4.93 -46.56 -6.28
CA SER A 90 3.92 -45.99 -7.16
C SER A 90 2.65 -45.65 -6.35
N MET A 91 2.20 -44.40 -6.41
CA MET A 91 0.94 -43.98 -5.80
C MET A 91 -0.10 -43.71 -6.90
N PRO A 92 -1.24 -44.42 -6.93
CA PRO A 92 -2.26 -44.17 -7.92
C PRO A 92 -2.94 -42.81 -7.68
N GLY A 93 -3.27 -42.09 -8.75
CA GLY A 93 -4.09 -40.86 -8.67
C GLY A 93 -3.34 -39.57 -8.34
N VAL A 94 -2.00 -39.57 -8.29
CA VAL A 94 -1.19 -38.36 -8.03
C VAL A 94 -1.49 -37.25 -9.04
N GLU A 95 -1.50 -37.58 -10.33
CA GLU A 95 -1.81 -36.62 -11.40
C GLU A 95 -3.23 -36.02 -11.25
N MET A 96 -4.21 -36.85 -10.85
CA MET A 96 -5.57 -36.37 -10.59
C MET A 96 -5.63 -35.41 -9.39
N MET A 97 -4.83 -35.65 -8.35
CA MET A 97 -4.73 -34.74 -7.20
C MET A 97 -4.05 -33.41 -7.57
N ILE A 98 -3.06 -33.44 -8.47
CA ILE A 98 -2.40 -32.25 -9.02
C ILE A 98 -3.38 -31.43 -9.86
N LEU A 99 -4.15 -32.05 -10.75
CA LEU A 99 -5.17 -31.36 -11.53
C LEU A 99 -6.29 -30.79 -10.65
N LEU A 100 -6.71 -31.54 -9.64
CA LEU A 100 -7.70 -31.08 -8.66
C LEU A 100 -7.19 -29.86 -7.88
N SER A 101 -5.90 -29.77 -7.58
CA SER A 101 -5.32 -28.64 -6.86
C SER A 101 -5.52 -27.32 -7.62
N VAL A 102 -5.30 -27.33 -8.93
CA VAL A 102 -5.50 -26.16 -9.81
C VAL A 102 -6.94 -25.67 -9.73
N ILE A 103 -7.91 -26.59 -9.80
CA ILE A 103 -9.34 -26.27 -9.73
C ILE A 103 -9.70 -25.71 -8.35
N VAL A 104 -9.24 -26.35 -7.27
CA VAL A 104 -9.54 -25.95 -5.90
C VAL A 104 -8.95 -24.57 -5.60
N PHE A 105 -7.65 -24.37 -5.83
CA PHE A 105 -7.03 -23.06 -5.58
C PHE A 105 -7.55 -21.98 -6.51
N GLY A 106 -7.81 -22.29 -7.79
CA GLY A 106 -8.47 -21.37 -8.71
C GLY A 106 -9.84 -20.92 -8.19
N PHE A 107 -10.66 -21.86 -7.71
CA PHE A 107 -11.97 -21.55 -7.13
C PHE A 107 -11.86 -20.70 -5.86
N LEU A 108 -10.95 -21.05 -4.93
CA LEU A 108 -10.72 -20.31 -3.69
C LEU A 108 -10.28 -18.86 -3.96
N VAL A 109 -9.36 -18.68 -4.92
CA VAL A 109 -8.86 -17.37 -5.35
C VAL A 109 -9.96 -16.53 -6.02
N VAL A 110 -10.71 -17.11 -6.96
CA VAL A 110 -11.76 -16.39 -7.70
C VAL A 110 -12.93 -16.02 -6.79
N ARG A 111 -13.35 -16.93 -5.91
CA ARG A 111 -14.45 -16.69 -4.96
C ARG A 111 -14.04 -15.92 -3.71
N ARG A 112 -12.73 -15.63 -3.53
CA ARG A 112 -12.16 -14.98 -2.34
C ARG A 112 -12.61 -15.66 -1.03
N ILE A 113 -12.65 -16.99 -1.02
CA ILE A 113 -13.11 -17.76 0.15
C ILE A 113 -12.06 -17.65 1.26
N ARG A 114 -12.53 -17.31 2.47
CA ARG A 114 -11.69 -17.16 3.65
C ARG A 114 -12.06 -18.19 4.71
N PHE A 115 -11.20 -19.19 4.88
CA PHE A 115 -11.32 -20.17 5.96
C PHE A 115 -10.49 -19.76 7.18
N GLN A 116 -10.78 -20.42 8.31
CA GLN A 116 -9.89 -20.38 9.48
C GLN A 116 -8.48 -20.87 9.10
N ALA A 117 -7.45 -20.25 9.67
CA ALA A 117 -6.04 -20.55 9.36
C ALA A 117 -5.70 -22.04 9.34
N THR A 118 -6.21 -22.82 10.30
CA THR A 118 -6.00 -24.27 10.37
C THR A 118 -6.51 -24.98 9.12
N VAL A 119 -7.72 -24.66 8.67
CA VAL A 119 -8.34 -25.27 7.48
C VAL A 119 -7.55 -24.88 6.22
N SER A 120 -7.13 -23.63 6.11
CA SER A 120 -6.32 -23.17 4.98
C SER A 120 -4.98 -23.89 4.90
N VAL A 121 -4.29 -24.07 6.03
CA VAL A 121 -3.05 -24.84 6.10
C VAL A 121 -3.29 -26.30 5.73
N LEU A 122 -4.37 -26.93 6.22
CA LEU A 122 -4.69 -28.33 5.90
C LEU A 122 -4.91 -28.56 4.40
N ILE A 123 -5.63 -27.66 3.72
CA ILE A 123 -5.83 -27.73 2.27
C ILE A 123 -4.49 -27.62 1.54
N VAL A 124 -3.64 -26.66 1.95
CA VAL A 124 -2.33 -26.41 1.36
C VAL A 124 -1.40 -27.60 1.52
N VAL A 125 -1.25 -28.15 2.73
CA VAL A 125 -0.34 -29.27 2.97
C VAL A 125 -0.80 -30.54 2.26
N PHE A 126 -2.11 -30.77 2.14
CA PHE A 126 -2.65 -31.93 1.44
C PHE A 126 -2.20 -31.95 -0.02
N PHE A 127 -2.41 -30.87 -0.78
CA PHE A 127 -2.00 -30.81 -2.18
C PHE A 127 -0.49 -30.68 -2.35
N ALA A 128 0.20 -29.98 -1.44
CA ALA A 128 1.65 -29.85 -1.47
C ALA A 128 2.37 -31.20 -1.47
N PHE A 129 1.86 -32.16 -0.69
CA PHE A 129 2.42 -33.51 -0.66
C PHE A 129 2.41 -34.18 -2.04
N PHE A 130 1.29 -34.13 -2.77
CA PHE A 130 1.17 -34.77 -4.09
C PHE A 130 2.04 -34.10 -5.16
N HIS A 131 2.14 -32.76 -5.14
CA HIS A 131 3.09 -32.05 -6.00
C HIS A 131 4.53 -32.45 -5.68
N GLY A 132 4.87 -32.51 -4.40
CA GLY A 132 6.19 -32.98 -3.96
C GLY A 132 6.47 -34.39 -4.45
N PHE A 133 5.52 -35.30 -4.26
CA PHE A 133 5.63 -36.69 -4.67
C PHE A 133 5.89 -36.85 -6.17
N ALA A 134 5.16 -36.14 -7.04
CA ALA A 134 5.38 -36.18 -8.48
C ALA A 134 6.80 -35.70 -8.86
N HIS A 135 7.22 -34.55 -8.32
CA HIS A 135 8.57 -34.04 -8.58
C HIS A 135 9.69 -34.94 -8.03
N GLY A 136 9.43 -35.67 -6.93
CA GLY A 136 10.35 -36.68 -6.40
C GLY A 136 10.55 -37.86 -7.33
N GLN A 137 9.48 -38.30 -8.03
CA GLN A 137 9.55 -39.36 -9.04
C GLN A 137 10.23 -38.91 -10.34
N GLU A 138 10.12 -37.64 -10.67
CA GLU A 138 10.69 -37.04 -11.89
C GLU A 138 12.14 -36.57 -11.72
N MET A 139 12.70 -36.65 -10.51
CA MET A 139 14.07 -36.22 -10.25
C MET A 139 15.08 -37.07 -11.05
N PRO A 140 15.99 -36.45 -11.83
CA PRO A 140 17.00 -37.19 -12.56
C PRO A 140 17.88 -38.02 -11.61
N ALA A 141 18.07 -39.31 -11.92
CA ALA A 141 18.87 -40.22 -11.10
C ALA A 141 20.34 -39.77 -10.91
N SER A 142 20.84 -38.92 -11.81
CA SER A 142 22.19 -38.34 -11.75
C SER A 142 22.29 -37.04 -10.95
N ALA A 143 21.18 -36.47 -10.48
CA ALA A 143 21.17 -35.22 -9.73
C ALA A 143 21.36 -35.47 -8.23
N SER A 144 22.14 -34.62 -7.56
CA SER A 144 22.22 -34.64 -6.09
C SER A 144 20.90 -34.15 -5.50
N LEU A 145 20.28 -34.99 -4.66
CA LEU A 145 19.02 -34.71 -3.97
C LEU A 145 19.03 -33.34 -3.29
N LEU A 146 20.07 -33.05 -2.52
CA LEU A 146 20.14 -31.79 -1.76
C LEU A 146 20.24 -30.58 -2.70
N SER A 147 21.03 -30.67 -3.77
CA SER A 147 21.17 -29.57 -4.74
C SER A 147 19.87 -29.29 -5.50
N PHE A 148 19.20 -30.36 -5.94
CA PHE A 148 17.93 -30.30 -6.66
C PHE A 148 16.83 -29.74 -5.75
N ALA A 149 16.71 -30.27 -4.52
CA ALA A 149 15.73 -29.81 -3.55
C ALA A 149 15.90 -28.33 -3.19
N LEU A 150 17.13 -27.84 -2.99
CA LEU A 150 17.36 -26.42 -2.70
C LEU A 150 16.95 -25.50 -3.86
N GLY A 151 17.29 -25.86 -5.10
CA GLY A 151 16.84 -25.12 -6.29
C GLY A 151 15.32 -25.11 -6.42
N PHE A 152 14.71 -26.27 -6.23
CA PHE A 152 13.27 -26.48 -6.31
C PHE A 152 12.48 -25.72 -5.23
N MET A 153 12.93 -25.79 -3.97
CA MET A 153 12.33 -25.05 -2.85
C MET A 153 12.42 -23.54 -3.07
N LEU A 154 13.56 -23.04 -3.56
CA LEU A 154 13.73 -21.63 -3.87
C LEU A 154 12.80 -21.17 -4.99
N ALA A 155 12.74 -21.90 -6.10
CA ALA A 155 11.84 -21.59 -7.22
C ALA A 155 10.38 -21.57 -6.77
N THR A 156 9.99 -22.54 -5.93
CA THR A 156 8.64 -22.60 -5.36
C THR A 156 8.34 -21.40 -4.45
N LEU A 157 9.25 -21.03 -3.55
CA LEU A 157 9.09 -19.83 -2.71
C LEU A 157 8.95 -18.56 -3.54
N LEU A 158 9.73 -18.44 -4.62
CA LEU A 158 9.65 -17.30 -5.55
C LEU A 158 8.31 -17.26 -6.30
N LEU A 159 7.76 -18.40 -6.72
CA LEU A 159 6.44 -18.47 -7.34
C LEU A 159 5.34 -18.05 -6.34
N HIS A 160 5.39 -18.54 -5.10
CA HIS A 160 4.46 -18.07 -4.07
C HIS A 160 4.58 -16.56 -3.83
N GLY A 161 5.80 -16.05 -3.72
CA GLY A 161 6.09 -14.62 -3.59
C GLY A 161 5.58 -13.81 -4.78
N ALA A 162 5.72 -14.31 -6.00
CA ALA A 162 5.20 -13.70 -7.22
C ALA A 162 3.67 -13.65 -7.22
N GLY A 163 3.00 -14.70 -6.76
CA GLY A 163 1.55 -14.70 -6.57
C GLY A 163 1.08 -13.66 -5.55
N ILE A 164 1.77 -13.55 -4.40
CA ILE A 164 1.51 -12.53 -3.38
C ILE A 164 1.67 -11.13 -3.96
N LEU A 165 2.79 -10.89 -4.64
CA LEU A 165 3.12 -9.60 -5.25
C LEU A 165 2.10 -9.23 -6.34
N ALA A 166 1.74 -10.17 -7.21
CA ALA A 166 0.74 -9.96 -8.25
C ALA A 166 -0.62 -9.55 -7.65
N ALA A 167 -1.08 -10.25 -6.60
CA ALA A 167 -2.33 -9.91 -5.93
C ALA A 167 -2.31 -8.48 -5.36
N ARG A 168 -1.22 -8.07 -4.70
CA ARG A 168 -1.03 -6.72 -4.13
C ARG A 168 -0.94 -5.64 -5.21
N LEU A 169 -0.15 -5.89 -6.25
CA LEU A 169 0.01 -4.95 -7.36
C LEU A 169 -1.26 -4.80 -8.18
N THR A 170 -2.08 -5.84 -8.31
CA THR A 170 -3.37 -5.73 -9.02
C THR A 170 -4.34 -4.82 -8.26
N LEU A 171 -4.35 -4.90 -6.91
CA LEU A 171 -5.11 -3.98 -6.07
C LEU A 171 -4.59 -2.54 -6.21
N LEU A 172 -3.27 -2.35 -6.17
CA LEU A 172 -2.64 -1.04 -6.37
C LEU A 172 -2.94 -0.48 -7.77
N ALA A 173 -2.79 -1.30 -8.81
CA ALA A 173 -3.01 -0.90 -10.20
C ALA A 173 -4.48 -0.57 -10.46
N PHE A 174 -5.43 -1.35 -9.93
CA PHE A 174 -6.86 -1.04 -10.05
C PHE A 174 -7.20 0.30 -9.39
N ALA A 175 -6.61 0.57 -8.23
CA ALA A 175 -6.74 1.84 -7.52
C ALA A 175 -6.09 3.01 -8.30
N CYS A 176 -4.92 2.79 -8.92
CA CYS A 176 -4.31 3.78 -9.82
C CYS A 176 -5.06 3.96 -11.15
N PHE A 177 -5.72 2.92 -11.67
CA PHE A 177 -6.47 2.96 -12.93
C PHE A 177 -7.78 3.73 -12.77
N LEU A 178 -8.41 3.65 -11.60
CA LEU A 178 -9.50 4.57 -11.21
C LEU A 178 -9.01 6.03 -11.06
N GLY A 179 -7.71 6.24 -10.89
CA GLY A 179 -7.10 7.56 -10.73
C GLY A 179 -6.36 8.12 -11.95
N ASN A 180 -6.41 7.49 -13.13
CA ASN A 180 -5.47 7.86 -14.20
C ASN A 180 -6.01 8.81 -15.28
N GLY A 181 -5.38 9.97 -15.31
CA GLY A 181 -5.24 10.86 -16.45
C GLY A 181 -4.04 11.78 -16.23
N ALA A 182 -2.80 11.27 -16.28
CA ALA A 182 -1.62 12.12 -16.39
C ALA A 182 -0.46 11.42 -17.11
N TYR A 183 -0.07 11.99 -18.25
CA TYR A 183 1.10 11.62 -19.01
C TYR A 183 2.37 12.09 -18.28
N ALA A 184 3.36 11.21 -18.15
CA ALA A 184 4.67 11.57 -17.62
C ALA A 184 5.48 12.34 -18.67
N GLN A 185 5.97 13.53 -18.31
CA GLN A 185 7.01 14.24 -19.06
C GLN A 185 8.36 14.10 -18.34
N GLN A 186 9.39 13.91 -19.15
CA GLN A 186 10.74 13.49 -18.79
C GLN A 186 11.45 14.44 -17.82
N SER A 187 12.06 13.86 -16.77
CA SER A 187 12.81 14.55 -15.72
C SER A 187 14.05 15.27 -16.27
N GLY A 188 14.19 16.55 -15.96
CA GLY A 188 15.40 17.34 -16.21
C GLY A 188 16.41 17.20 -15.06
N ASN A 189 17.68 17.04 -15.45
CA ASN A 189 18.90 16.84 -14.64
C ASN A 189 18.89 17.39 -13.20
N THR A 190 18.98 16.49 -12.22
CA THR A 190 19.48 16.77 -10.87
C THR A 190 21.00 16.83 -10.88
N ALA A 191 21.57 17.96 -10.45
CA ALA A 191 23.00 18.09 -10.23
C ALA A 191 23.44 17.23 -9.04
N THR A 192 24.30 16.25 -9.29
CA THR A 192 24.93 15.41 -8.27
C THR A 192 25.99 16.19 -7.50
N VAL A 193 25.78 16.40 -6.19
CA VAL A 193 26.82 16.86 -5.27
C VAL A 193 27.71 15.67 -4.91
N LYS A 194 29.02 15.77 -5.19
CA LYS A 194 30.01 14.74 -4.83
C LYS A 194 30.39 14.83 -3.34
N PRO A 195 30.59 13.70 -2.65
CA PRO A 195 31.00 13.71 -1.24
C PRO A 195 32.50 14.03 -1.12
N LYS A 196 32.85 14.89 -0.17
CA LYS A 196 34.24 15.16 0.24
C LYS A 196 34.76 14.02 1.14
N SER A 197 36.06 13.75 0.99
CA SER A 197 36.86 12.69 1.61
C SER A 197 36.98 12.78 3.14
N GLN A 198 37.25 11.62 3.76
CA GLN A 198 37.33 11.41 5.22
C GLN A 198 38.37 12.28 5.96
N PRO A 199 38.10 12.68 7.21
CA PRO A 199 39.00 13.51 8.02
C PRO A 199 40.10 12.68 8.72
N LYS A 200 41.25 13.32 8.95
CA LYS A 200 42.39 12.76 9.69
C LYS A 200 42.25 13.03 11.19
N ASP A 201 42.73 12.07 12.00
CA ASP A 201 42.70 12.09 13.45
C ASP A 201 43.30 13.39 14.03
N ASN A 202 42.47 14.13 14.77
CA ASN A 202 42.66 15.40 15.50
C ASN A 202 41.88 16.64 14.98
N GLU A 203 40.90 16.49 14.08
CA GLU A 203 39.96 17.58 13.79
C GLU A 203 38.88 17.70 14.88
N VAL A 204 38.68 18.92 15.39
CA VAL A 204 37.47 19.29 16.14
C VAL A 204 36.28 18.89 15.26
N VAL A 205 35.44 17.99 15.76
CA VAL A 205 34.20 17.61 15.07
C VAL A 205 33.29 18.83 15.06
N GLU A 206 33.36 19.63 13.99
CA GLU A 206 32.33 20.60 13.67
C GLU A 206 31.06 19.81 13.38
N LEU A 207 30.14 19.79 14.35
CA LEU A 207 28.81 19.27 14.12
C LEU A 207 28.18 20.08 13.00
N SER A 208 27.48 19.38 12.10
CA SER A 208 26.66 20.04 11.08
C SER A 208 25.77 21.07 11.76
N GLU A 209 25.68 22.26 11.18
CA GLU A 209 24.85 23.35 11.70
C GLU A 209 23.44 22.82 12.02
N MET A 210 23.11 22.79 13.31
CA MET A 210 21.76 22.44 13.75
C MET A 210 20.90 23.69 13.59
N ILE A 211 20.21 23.78 12.45
CA ILE A 211 19.22 24.82 12.23
C ILE A 211 18.03 24.55 13.16
N VAL A 212 17.96 25.28 14.27
CA VAL A 212 16.80 25.27 15.17
C VAL A 212 15.73 26.17 14.56
N THR A 213 14.84 25.59 13.75
CA THR A 213 13.64 26.27 13.28
C THR A 213 12.64 26.39 14.43
N GLN A 214 11.98 27.55 14.57
CA GLN A 214 10.92 27.75 15.56
C GLN A 214 9.83 26.68 15.38
N ARG A 215 9.35 26.10 16.49
CA ARG A 215 8.34 25.02 16.49
C ARG A 215 7.05 25.40 15.76
N ALA A 216 6.74 26.69 15.65
CA ALA A 216 5.55 27.24 15.01
C ALA A 216 5.90 28.53 14.28
N GLU A 217 5.17 28.83 13.21
CA GLU A 217 5.09 30.19 12.70
C GLU A 217 4.74 31.15 13.84
N SER A 218 5.30 32.36 13.79
CA SER A 218 5.00 33.39 14.79
C SER A 218 3.49 33.57 14.91
N GLN A 219 2.97 33.39 16.12
CA GLN A 219 1.54 33.62 16.41
C GLN A 219 1.24 35.11 16.65
N VAL A 220 2.29 35.96 16.71
CA VAL A 220 2.16 37.40 16.89
C VAL A 220 1.49 38.00 15.65
N GLY A 221 0.31 38.61 15.83
CA GLY A 221 -0.50 39.15 14.75
C GLY A 221 -1.49 38.15 14.12
N PHE A 222 -1.47 36.88 14.55
CA PHE A 222 -2.45 35.87 14.13
C PHE A 222 -3.37 35.41 15.26
N ALA A 223 -2.83 35.17 16.46
CA ALA A 223 -3.59 34.70 17.61
C ALA A 223 -3.76 35.81 18.65
N ASP A 224 -5.01 36.22 18.87
CA ASP A 224 -5.36 37.21 19.89
C ASP A 224 -5.59 36.58 21.27
N SER A 225 -5.64 35.25 21.36
CA SER A 225 -5.81 34.51 22.60
C SER A 225 -5.06 33.18 22.61
N ALA A 226 -4.83 32.62 23.80
CA ALA A 226 -4.28 31.28 23.97
C ALA A 226 -5.22 30.14 23.47
N SER A 227 -6.45 30.49 23.09
CA SER A 227 -7.43 29.55 22.55
C SER A 227 -7.41 29.47 21.02
N GLN A 228 -6.59 30.27 20.35
CA GLN A 228 -6.41 30.30 18.90
C GLN A 228 -5.00 29.88 18.53
N GLY A 229 -4.80 29.43 17.30
CA GLY A 229 -3.46 29.27 16.76
C GLY A 229 -3.42 28.78 15.32
N ASN A 230 -2.20 28.62 14.82
CA ASN A 230 -1.91 28.11 13.48
C ASN A 230 -0.88 26.98 13.52
N VAL A 231 -1.10 25.96 12.71
CA VAL A 231 -0.24 24.78 12.57
C VAL A 231 0.17 24.66 11.10
N GLY A 232 1.44 24.94 10.81
CA GLY A 232 1.99 24.82 9.45
C GLY A 232 2.48 23.42 9.10
N GLN A 233 2.77 23.20 7.82
CA GLN A 233 3.13 21.88 7.30
C GLN A 233 4.39 21.26 7.94
N GLU A 234 5.37 22.07 8.34
CA GLU A 234 6.58 21.56 9.02
C GLU A 234 6.26 20.86 10.35
N GLN A 235 5.17 21.25 11.05
CA GLN A 235 4.71 20.52 12.23
C GLN A 235 3.97 19.23 11.89
N LEU A 236 3.34 19.15 10.72
CA LEU A 236 2.55 17.99 10.28
C LEU A 236 3.44 16.91 9.67
N LYS A 237 4.45 17.30 8.88
CA LYS A 237 5.35 16.42 8.13
C LYS A 237 6.04 15.36 8.99
N PHE A 238 6.38 15.70 10.23
CA PHE A 238 7.08 14.80 11.15
C PHE A 238 6.15 14.11 12.16
N ARG A 239 4.84 14.36 12.10
CA ARG A 239 3.88 13.65 12.95
C ARG A 239 3.57 12.29 12.35
N PRO A 240 3.61 11.21 13.14
CA PRO A 240 3.09 9.92 12.71
C PRO A 240 1.57 10.01 12.64
N ILE A 241 1.05 10.28 11.44
CA ILE A 241 -0.39 10.34 11.16
C ILE A 241 -0.78 9.01 10.51
N SER A 242 -1.51 8.19 11.26
CA SER A 242 -2.04 6.91 10.80
C SER A 242 -3.41 7.07 10.15
N ARG A 243 -4.17 8.10 10.54
CA ARG A 243 -5.51 8.43 10.03
C ARG A 243 -5.62 9.91 9.76
N PRO A 244 -6.26 10.33 8.65
CA PRO A 244 -6.41 11.75 8.33
C PRO A 244 -7.05 12.59 9.46
N GLY A 245 -8.00 12.02 10.21
CA GLY A 245 -8.62 12.70 11.35
C GLY A 245 -7.66 13.10 12.49
N GLU A 246 -6.51 12.44 12.61
CA GLU A 246 -5.48 12.79 13.60
C GLU A 246 -4.81 14.14 13.31
N ILE A 247 -4.99 14.70 12.11
CA ILE A 247 -4.61 16.08 11.82
C ILE A 247 -5.26 17.04 12.82
N LEU A 248 -6.51 16.83 13.20
CA LEU A 248 -7.19 17.71 14.14
C LEU A 248 -6.61 17.63 15.56
N GLU A 249 -5.87 16.58 15.93
CA GLU A 249 -5.14 16.51 17.21
C GLU A 249 -3.97 17.50 17.29
N THR A 250 -3.67 18.22 16.20
CA THR A 250 -2.78 19.38 16.29
C THR A 250 -3.42 20.55 17.02
N VAL A 251 -4.76 20.58 17.13
CA VAL A 251 -5.49 21.55 17.95
C VAL A 251 -5.32 21.18 19.44
N PRO A 252 -4.69 22.04 20.27
CA PRO A 252 -4.40 21.68 21.65
C PRO A 252 -5.66 21.42 22.49
N GLY A 253 -5.76 20.20 23.01
CA GLY A 253 -6.91 19.72 23.80
C GLY A 253 -7.98 19.01 22.97
N LEU A 254 -7.75 18.81 21.67
CA LEU A 254 -8.57 17.98 20.80
C LEU A 254 -8.02 16.54 20.76
N ILE A 255 -8.90 15.55 20.89
CA ILE A 255 -8.57 14.12 20.81
C ILE A 255 -9.42 13.49 19.72
N ALA A 256 -8.79 12.74 18.82
CA ALA A 256 -9.43 11.94 17.79
C ALA A 256 -9.40 10.47 18.20
N SER A 257 -10.56 9.86 18.36
CA SER A 257 -10.70 8.44 18.66
C SER A 257 -11.37 7.72 17.50
N GLN A 258 -10.94 6.48 17.25
CA GLN A 258 -11.62 5.57 16.34
C GLN A 258 -12.33 4.51 17.17
N HIS A 259 -13.65 4.63 17.29
CA HIS A 259 -14.47 3.68 18.06
C HIS A 259 -15.22 2.67 17.16
N SER A 260 -14.99 2.72 15.85
CA SER A 260 -15.63 1.86 14.85
C SER A 260 -14.63 1.53 13.73
N GLY A 261 -15.04 0.84 12.67
CA GLY A 261 -14.15 0.59 11.52
C GLY A 261 -13.63 1.87 10.85
N GLU A 262 -12.51 1.77 10.13
CA GLU A 262 -11.79 2.87 9.46
C GLU A 262 -12.60 3.62 8.38
N GLY A 263 -13.72 3.03 7.92
CA GLY A 263 -14.64 3.67 6.97
C GLY A 263 -15.71 4.57 7.60
N LYS A 264 -15.72 4.69 8.94
CA LYS A 264 -16.60 5.61 9.68
C LYS A 264 -15.77 6.81 10.14
N ALA A 265 -16.34 8.01 10.08
CA ALA A 265 -15.70 9.21 10.60
C ALA A 265 -15.19 9.02 12.04
N ASN A 266 -14.09 9.70 12.39
CA ASN A 266 -13.54 9.65 13.74
C ASN A 266 -14.48 10.30 14.75
N GLN A 267 -14.36 9.92 16.02
CA GLN A 267 -14.94 10.64 17.14
C GLN A 267 -13.98 11.72 17.61
N TYR A 268 -14.51 12.89 17.93
CA TYR A 268 -13.70 14.00 18.43
C TYR A 268 -14.13 14.42 19.82
N TYR A 269 -13.16 14.88 20.59
CA TYR A 269 -13.38 15.49 21.90
C TYR A 269 -12.57 16.77 21.98
N LEU A 270 -13.12 17.84 22.56
CA LEU A 270 -12.41 19.08 22.79
C LEU A 270 -12.77 19.64 24.16
N ARG A 271 -11.78 19.88 25.02
CA ARG A 271 -12.00 20.44 26.38
C ARG A 271 -13.05 19.67 27.21
N GLY A 272 -13.14 18.35 27.01
CA GLY A 272 -14.10 17.48 27.70
C GLY A 272 -15.48 17.41 27.05
N PHE A 273 -15.77 18.20 26.01
CA PHE A 273 -16.97 18.03 25.20
C PHE A 273 -16.80 16.83 24.28
N ASN A 274 -17.85 16.00 24.22
CA ASN A 274 -17.98 14.98 23.20
C ASN A 274 -18.58 15.62 21.95
N LEU A 275 -17.84 15.59 20.85
CA LEU A 275 -18.23 16.26 19.61
C LEU A 275 -18.91 15.32 18.62
N ASP A 276 -19.29 14.10 19.02
CA ASP A 276 -20.00 13.10 18.18
C ASP A 276 -19.74 13.20 16.68
N HIS A 277 -18.55 12.77 16.25
CA HIS A 277 -18.10 12.90 14.85
C HIS A 277 -18.01 14.33 14.29
N GLY A 278 -17.73 15.32 15.14
CA GLY A 278 -17.52 16.73 14.78
C GLY A 278 -18.75 17.65 14.86
N THR A 279 -19.89 17.20 15.38
CA THR A 279 -21.16 17.95 15.42
C THR A 279 -21.05 19.39 15.92
N ASP A 280 -20.23 19.64 16.95
CA ASP A 280 -20.06 20.97 17.58
C ASP A 280 -18.66 21.58 17.36
N PHE A 281 -17.92 21.10 16.36
CA PHE A 281 -16.65 21.70 15.94
C PHE A 281 -16.61 21.90 14.43
N LEU A 282 -16.70 23.17 13.99
CA LEU A 282 -16.71 23.54 12.58
C LEU A 282 -15.33 23.25 11.97
N THR A 283 -15.25 22.31 11.05
CA THR A 283 -14.03 22.05 10.28
C THR A 283 -14.25 22.42 8.83
N GLN A 284 -13.33 23.20 8.30
CA GLN A 284 -13.36 23.70 6.94
C GLN A 284 -12.11 23.26 6.17
N VAL A 285 -12.27 23.09 4.86
CA VAL A 285 -11.14 22.97 3.91
C VAL A 285 -11.27 24.10 2.91
N ASP A 286 -10.25 24.95 2.83
CA ASP A 286 -10.23 26.16 2.02
C ASP A 286 -11.50 27.03 2.23
N GLY A 287 -11.99 27.11 3.48
CA GLY A 287 -13.20 27.87 3.84
C GLY A 287 -14.54 27.18 3.52
N VAL A 288 -14.53 25.96 2.99
CA VAL A 288 -15.75 25.17 2.74
C VAL A 288 -15.99 24.24 3.93
N PRO A 289 -17.17 24.30 4.60
CA PRO A 289 -17.50 23.40 5.70
C PRO A 289 -17.49 21.92 5.28
N VAL A 290 -16.83 21.10 6.09
CA VAL A 290 -16.84 19.63 6.00
C VAL A 290 -18.06 19.06 6.72
N ASN A 291 -18.51 19.74 7.77
CA ASN A 291 -19.67 19.36 8.57
C ASN A 291 -20.94 19.32 7.70
N GLN A 292 -21.66 18.20 7.75
CA GLN A 292 -22.89 18.02 6.99
C GLN A 292 -24.08 18.53 7.78
N VAL A 293 -24.84 19.46 7.18
CA VAL A 293 -26.05 20.04 7.81
C VAL A 293 -27.10 18.98 8.13
N SER A 294 -27.23 17.96 7.28
CA SER A 294 -28.11 16.83 7.51
C SER A 294 -27.39 15.55 7.15
N ASN A 295 -27.22 14.67 8.14
CA ASN A 295 -26.69 13.33 7.96
C ASN A 295 -27.51 12.35 8.79
N ALA A 296 -27.62 11.10 8.34
CA ALA A 296 -28.36 10.05 9.05
C ALA A 296 -27.80 9.74 10.44
N HIS A 297 -26.53 10.08 10.71
CA HIS A 297 -25.93 9.94 12.03
C HIS A 297 -26.29 11.09 12.98
N GLY A 298 -26.20 12.33 12.49
CA GLY A 298 -26.43 13.55 13.27
C GLY A 298 -26.10 14.81 12.50
N GLN A 299 -26.67 15.95 12.91
CA GLN A 299 -26.34 17.25 12.30
C GLN A 299 -24.92 17.67 12.68
N GLY A 300 -24.14 18.08 11.69
CA GLY A 300 -22.74 18.45 11.87
C GLY A 300 -21.76 17.30 11.75
N TRP A 301 -22.21 16.12 11.29
CA TRP A 301 -21.34 14.98 10.97
C TRP A 301 -20.19 15.40 10.05
N MET A 302 -18.96 15.11 10.46
CA MET A 302 -17.74 15.54 9.82
C MET A 302 -16.80 14.36 9.56
N ASP A 303 -16.64 14.01 8.29
CA ASP A 303 -15.71 12.98 7.84
C ASP A 303 -14.51 13.59 7.12
N THR A 304 -13.32 13.42 7.71
CA THR A 304 -12.06 13.96 7.19
C THR A 304 -11.25 12.92 6.40
N ASN A 305 -11.79 11.72 6.14
CA ASN A 305 -11.07 10.65 5.46
C ASN A 305 -10.60 10.99 4.04
N PHE A 306 -11.19 12.01 3.40
CA PHE A 306 -10.78 12.51 2.09
C PHE A 306 -9.50 13.35 2.12
N LEU A 307 -9.08 13.85 3.30
CA LEU A 307 -7.88 14.67 3.42
C LEU A 307 -6.62 13.88 3.07
N ILE A 308 -5.73 14.52 2.31
CA ILE A 308 -4.37 14.05 2.06
C ILE A 308 -3.42 14.97 2.85
N PRO A 309 -2.84 14.52 3.98
CA PRO A 309 -2.01 15.34 4.87
C PRO A 309 -0.87 16.10 4.17
N GLU A 310 -0.25 15.48 3.17
CA GLU A 310 0.86 16.09 2.43
C GLU A 310 0.45 17.35 1.63
N LEU A 311 -0.84 17.56 1.39
CA LEU A 311 -1.36 18.74 0.67
C LEU A 311 -1.67 19.93 1.59
N ILE A 312 -1.71 19.70 2.91
CA ILE A 312 -2.05 20.74 3.88
C ILE A 312 -0.89 21.74 3.97
N LYS A 313 -1.17 23.00 3.68
CA LYS A 313 -0.23 24.10 3.92
C LYS A 313 -0.29 24.51 5.38
N THR A 314 -1.51 24.73 5.88
CA THR A 314 -1.74 25.17 7.25
C THR A 314 -3.09 24.72 7.78
N LEU A 315 -3.20 24.64 9.10
CA LEU A 315 -4.44 24.46 9.85
C LEU A 315 -4.52 25.58 10.90
N SER A 316 -5.47 26.49 10.74
CA SER A 316 -5.79 27.48 11.76
C SER A 316 -6.95 26.98 12.62
N TYR A 317 -6.92 27.29 13.91
CA TYR A 317 -7.98 26.89 14.82
C TYR A 317 -8.33 27.99 15.81
N GLN A 318 -9.59 27.97 16.25
CA GLN A 318 -10.16 28.83 17.26
C GLN A 318 -10.98 27.95 18.21
N LYS A 319 -10.66 27.94 19.50
CA LYS A 319 -11.35 27.09 20.49
C LYS A 319 -12.30 27.93 21.35
N GLY A 320 -13.52 27.44 21.51
CA GLY A 320 -14.62 28.12 22.21
C GLY A 320 -15.55 28.86 21.24
N ASN A 321 -16.62 29.42 21.78
CA ASN A 321 -17.73 30.03 21.06
C ASN A 321 -17.66 31.57 21.00
N TYR A 322 -16.48 32.14 21.11
CA TYR A 322 -16.29 33.59 21.22
C TYR A 322 -16.11 34.31 19.87
N TYR A 323 -16.12 33.55 18.78
CA TYR A 323 -15.75 34.00 17.44
C TYR A 323 -17.01 34.08 16.57
N ALA A 324 -17.54 35.28 16.39
CA ALA A 324 -18.80 35.53 15.69
C ALA A 324 -18.72 35.30 14.19
N GLU A 325 -17.51 35.30 13.63
CA GLU A 325 -17.23 34.95 12.24
C GLU A 325 -17.44 33.46 11.94
N ASN A 326 -17.43 32.61 12.97
CA ASN A 326 -17.72 31.20 12.82
C ASN A 326 -19.25 31.00 12.86
N GLY A 327 -19.77 30.33 11.83
CA GLY A 327 -21.18 30.04 11.69
C GLY A 327 -21.60 28.75 12.41
N ASP A 328 -22.51 28.00 11.77
CA ASP A 328 -23.03 26.75 12.31
C ASP A 328 -21.90 25.75 12.65
N PHE A 329 -22.20 24.84 13.60
CA PHE A 329 -21.29 23.79 14.11
C PHE A 329 -20.10 24.29 14.93
N SER A 330 -19.94 25.58 15.22
CA SER A 330 -18.76 26.08 15.96
C SER A 330 -18.95 26.25 17.47
N SER A 331 -19.90 25.54 18.08
CA SER A 331 -20.24 25.69 19.51
C SER A 331 -19.05 25.44 20.46
N THR A 332 -18.10 24.58 20.07
CA THR A 332 -16.87 24.32 20.84
C THR A 332 -15.61 24.90 20.21
N GLY A 333 -15.71 25.41 18.99
CA GLY A 333 -14.63 25.99 18.21
C GLY A 333 -14.73 25.67 16.73
N ALA A 334 -13.70 26.10 15.99
CA ALA A 334 -13.55 25.85 14.58
C ALA A 334 -12.09 25.57 14.21
N ALA A 335 -11.89 24.88 13.08
CA ALA A 335 -10.62 24.78 12.38
C ALA A 335 -10.81 24.99 10.88
N ASN A 336 -9.86 25.67 10.24
CA ASN A 336 -9.79 25.81 8.79
C ASN A 336 -8.46 25.25 8.28
N ILE A 337 -8.56 24.27 7.39
CA ILE A 337 -7.43 23.61 6.74
C ILE A 337 -7.26 24.24 5.37
N GLN A 338 -6.07 24.74 5.06
CA GLN A 338 -5.75 25.30 3.75
C GLN A 338 -4.77 24.40 3.02
N TYR A 339 -5.05 24.12 1.75
CA TYR A 339 -4.14 23.38 0.90
C TYR A 339 -3.11 24.29 0.22
N PHE A 340 -1.95 23.73 -0.13
CA PHE A 340 -1.01 24.41 -1.02
C PHE A 340 -1.66 24.72 -2.37
N SER A 341 -1.48 25.95 -2.86
CA SER A 341 -1.75 26.30 -4.26
C SER A 341 -0.61 25.85 -5.17
N ASP A 342 0.63 25.91 -4.66
CA ASP A 342 1.84 25.39 -5.29
C ASP A 342 2.60 24.54 -4.27
N LEU A 343 2.76 23.25 -4.56
CA LEU A 343 3.49 22.31 -3.71
C LEU A 343 4.99 22.53 -3.84
N PRO A 344 5.75 22.54 -2.72
CA PRO A 344 7.21 22.66 -2.77
C PRO A 344 7.89 21.54 -3.56
N ASP A 345 7.37 20.31 -3.41
CA ASP A 345 7.94 19.11 -4.00
C ASP A 345 6.84 18.22 -4.61
N LYS A 346 7.11 17.70 -5.82
CA LYS A 346 6.34 16.59 -6.38
C LYS A 346 6.74 15.31 -5.68
N THR A 347 5.77 14.59 -5.12
CA THR A 347 6.03 13.42 -4.28
C THR A 347 5.46 12.16 -4.91
N VAL A 348 6.29 11.11 -4.97
CA VAL A 348 5.85 9.72 -5.15
C VAL A 348 6.34 8.96 -3.93
N LYS A 349 5.42 8.42 -3.13
CA LYS A 349 5.74 7.78 -1.85
C LYS A 349 5.02 6.44 -1.72
N PHE A 350 5.76 5.43 -1.32
CA PHE A 350 5.21 4.15 -0.90
C PHE A 350 5.60 3.89 0.55
N THR A 351 4.62 3.56 1.37
CA THR A 351 4.80 3.21 2.78
C THR A 351 4.26 1.80 2.98
N GLY A 352 5.05 0.94 3.63
CA GLY A 352 4.61 -0.37 4.12
C GLY A 352 4.77 -0.44 5.63
N GLY A 353 3.90 -1.20 6.29
CA GLY A 353 3.92 -1.36 7.74
C GLY A 353 3.35 -2.68 8.21
N SER A 354 3.31 -2.85 9.53
CA SER A 354 2.67 -3.99 10.18
C SER A 354 1.17 -4.07 9.84
N PHE A 355 0.56 -5.22 10.14
CA PHE A 355 -0.90 -5.40 10.07
C PHE A 355 -1.52 -5.14 8.69
N ASP A 356 -0.81 -5.58 7.66
CA ASP A 356 -1.21 -5.41 6.26
C ASP A 356 -1.35 -3.94 5.83
N TYR A 357 -0.62 -3.04 6.48
CA TYR A 357 -0.65 -1.63 6.13
C TYR A 357 0.22 -1.35 4.90
N TYR A 358 -0.37 -0.73 3.88
CA TYR A 358 0.39 -0.09 2.81
C TYR A 358 -0.31 1.15 2.29
N ARG A 359 0.47 2.17 1.93
CA ARG A 359 -0.02 3.41 1.32
C ARG A 359 0.84 3.79 0.12
N GLY A 360 0.21 4.00 -1.03
CA GLY A 360 0.80 4.65 -2.18
C GLY A 360 0.27 6.08 -2.30
N LEU A 361 1.14 7.04 -2.55
CA LEU A 361 0.81 8.45 -2.76
C LEU A 361 1.55 8.99 -3.99
N VAL A 362 0.84 9.73 -4.82
CA VAL A 362 1.40 10.61 -5.84
C VAL A 362 0.79 11.99 -5.63
N SER A 363 1.61 13.04 -5.59
CA SER A 363 1.14 14.42 -5.52
C SER A 363 2.07 15.38 -6.26
N GLY A 364 1.51 16.50 -6.71
CA GLY A 364 2.27 17.57 -7.32
C GLY A 364 1.42 18.77 -7.68
N SER A 365 2.08 19.87 -8.02
CA SER A 365 1.47 21.04 -8.63
C SER A 365 2.20 21.37 -9.92
N ASN A 366 1.52 22.07 -10.84
CA ASN A 366 2.14 22.72 -11.98
C ASN A 366 1.42 24.04 -12.27
N LYS A 367 2.10 24.98 -12.93
CA LYS A 367 1.41 26.11 -13.57
C LYS A 367 0.51 25.60 -14.71
N LEU A 368 -0.70 26.15 -14.80
CA LEU A 368 -1.64 25.90 -15.89
C LEU A 368 -2.33 27.22 -16.25
N GLY A 369 -2.00 27.78 -17.42
CA GLY A 369 -2.42 29.15 -17.76
C GLY A 369 -1.91 30.15 -16.73
N ASP A 370 -2.81 31.00 -16.23
CA ASP A 370 -2.50 32.02 -15.22
C ASP A 370 -2.55 31.50 -13.77
N GLY A 371 -2.97 30.24 -13.58
CA GLY A 371 -3.12 29.60 -12.27
C GLY A 371 -2.15 28.45 -12.02
N ASN A 372 -2.39 27.76 -10.91
CA ASN A 372 -1.73 26.51 -10.53
C ASN A 372 -2.75 25.39 -10.51
N ILE A 373 -2.38 24.22 -11.03
CA ILE A 373 -3.13 22.98 -10.87
C ILE A 373 -2.43 22.11 -9.83
N LEU A 374 -3.09 21.86 -8.70
CA LEU A 374 -2.70 20.90 -7.68
C LEU A 374 -3.40 19.57 -7.98
N TYR A 375 -2.66 18.47 -7.93
CA TYR A 375 -3.19 17.13 -8.10
C TYR A 375 -2.57 16.15 -7.10
N ALA A 376 -3.37 15.20 -6.64
CA ALA A 376 -2.90 14.09 -5.85
C ALA A 376 -3.79 12.86 -6.01
N GLY A 377 -3.20 11.68 -5.83
CA GLY A 377 -3.89 10.41 -5.72
C GLY A 377 -3.26 9.58 -4.62
N GLU A 378 -4.07 8.96 -3.78
CA GLU A 378 -3.61 8.01 -2.77
C GLU A 378 -4.42 6.72 -2.76
N VAL A 379 -3.74 5.65 -2.37
CA VAL A 379 -4.32 4.33 -2.13
C VAL A 379 -3.82 3.87 -0.78
N VAL A 380 -4.73 3.50 0.11
CA VAL A 380 -4.41 3.03 1.46
C VAL A 380 -5.08 1.70 1.70
N ASN A 381 -4.33 0.72 2.20
CA ASN A 381 -4.87 -0.50 2.76
C ASN A 381 -4.44 -0.62 4.22
N ASN A 382 -5.37 -1.05 5.07
CA ASN A 382 -5.10 -1.30 6.48
C ASN A 382 -5.89 -2.52 6.97
N GLY A 383 -5.20 -3.60 7.34
CA GLY A 383 -5.82 -4.79 7.93
C GLY A 383 -6.11 -4.64 9.43
N GLY A 384 -5.38 -3.75 10.12
CA GLY A 384 -5.51 -3.53 11.55
C GLY A 384 -4.98 -4.70 12.41
N PRO A 385 -4.74 -4.48 13.72
CA PRO A 385 -4.17 -5.49 14.62
C PRO A 385 -5.21 -6.51 15.13
N TRP A 386 -6.42 -6.49 14.61
CA TRP A 386 -7.58 -7.22 15.13
C TRP A 386 -7.63 -8.68 14.63
N THR A 387 -8.42 -9.52 15.31
CA THR A 387 -8.64 -10.92 14.90
C THR A 387 -9.41 -11.03 13.58
N VAL A 388 -10.37 -10.13 13.38
CA VAL A 388 -11.07 -9.92 12.11
C VAL A 388 -10.44 -8.70 11.45
N SER A 389 -9.84 -8.89 10.28
CA SER A 389 -9.23 -7.81 9.50
C SER A 389 -10.25 -6.70 9.23
N ASN A 390 -9.79 -5.45 9.30
CA ASN A 390 -10.57 -4.30 8.86
C ASN A 390 -10.89 -4.37 7.36
N ASP A 391 -10.03 -5.04 6.57
CA ASP A 391 -10.08 -5.07 5.10
C ASP A 391 -10.31 -3.68 4.48
N TYR A 392 -9.72 -2.66 5.12
CA TYR A 392 -9.95 -1.28 4.75
C TYR A 392 -9.14 -0.96 3.50
N LEU A 393 -9.82 -0.55 2.42
CA LEU A 393 -9.22 -0.04 1.20
C LEU A 393 -9.80 1.34 0.91
N LYS A 394 -8.94 2.35 0.89
CA LYS A 394 -9.29 3.74 0.55
C LYS A 394 -8.57 4.14 -0.73
N CYS A 395 -9.30 4.76 -1.65
CA CYS A 395 -8.75 5.42 -2.83
C CYS A 395 -9.25 6.87 -2.81
N ASN A 396 -8.34 7.84 -2.74
CA ASN A 396 -8.69 9.26 -2.78
C ASN A 396 -7.96 9.95 -3.92
N GLY A 397 -8.57 11.02 -4.44
CA GLY A 397 -7.96 11.91 -5.41
C GLY A 397 -8.35 13.35 -5.13
N VAL A 398 -7.40 14.26 -5.33
CA VAL A 398 -7.61 15.71 -5.25
C VAL A 398 -7.16 16.32 -6.57
N LEU A 399 -7.99 17.22 -7.11
CA LEU A 399 -7.64 18.07 -8.24
C LEU A 399 -8.19 19.46 -7.93
N ARG A 400 -7.33 20.47 -7.93
CA ARG A 400 -7.67 21.85 -7.58
C ARG A 400 -6.97 22.78 -8.55
N TYR A 401 -7.68 23.78 -9.05
CA TYR A 401 -7.12 24.85 -9.86
C TYR A 401 -7.24 26.15 -9.08
N SER A 402 -6.12 26.79 -8.77
CA SER A 402 -6.10 28.05 -8.03
C SER A 402 -5.49 29.16 -8.86
N GLN A 403 -6.06 30.36 -8.78
CA GLN A 403 -5.51 31.56 -9.40
C GLN A 403 -5.43 32.68 -8.35
N GLU A 404 -4.28 33.35 -8.30
CA GLU A 404 -4.09 34.57 -7.51
C GLU A 404 -4.16 35.77 -8.45
N LEU A 405 -5.03 36.73 -8.12
CA LEU A 405 -5.19 38.03 -8.78
C LEU A 405 -4.93 39.12 -7.73
N ASP A 406 -3.71 39.65 -7.72
CA ASP A 406 -3.25 40.69 -6.80
C ASP A 406 -3.52 40.30 -5.32
N ASP A 407 -4.48 40.97 -4.67
CA ASP A 407 -4.89 40.75 -3.27
C ASP A 407 -6.06 39.75 -3.12
N SER A 408 -6.51 39.12 -4.21
CA SER A 408 -7.66 38.21 -4.23
C SER A 408 -7.33 36.89 -4.93
N GLY A 409 -7.50 35.77 -4.24
CA GLY A 409 -7.30 34.43 -4.79
C GLY A 409 -8.57 33.61 -4.74
N TRP A 410 -8.74 32.71 -5.69
CA TRP A 410 -9.78 31.68 -5.65
C TRP A 410 -9.20 30.33 -6.06
N SER A 411 -9.88 29.25 -5.67
CA SER A 411 -9.39 27.90 -5.90
C SER A 411 -10.47 26.83 -5.94
#